data_AF-A0A6B9G630-F1
#
_entry.id   AF-A0A6B9G630-F1
#
_cell.length_a   1.000
_cell.length_b   1.000
_cell.length_c   1.000
_cell.angle_alpha   90.00
_cell.angle_beta   90.00
_cell.angle_gamma   90.00
#
_symmetry.space_group_name_H-M   'P 1'
#
loop_
_entity.id
_entity.type
_entity.pdbx_description
1 polymer ?
#
loop_
_entity_poly.entity_id
_entity_poly.type
_entity_poly.pdbx_seq_one_letter_code
_entity_poly.pdbx_strand_id
1 'polypeptide(L)'
;MSICFLMCPDMSFHAKTNTEQPSAGCKYRWIYLRTMMNFKVKTLGSLIALSLLTVNVRVAKAHNDQGDKARTPNVHFSTHPNMQSSKMLSALTASMEVQEMTNEAPPWYWAYQGWYMSEGAYYFGLQPNGEYGKTALFSIFGKGTQSNFEWCKRGADSTDPDTGMSCHIPYNWEVGHKYTFNVKRTAQDSAQSLTTWQGSVTDQTTGEETIIGIVSVPARWSDLQPSLLGWAEWFLNGELTCAQRTNFVVKYSGVSGVSSDTSTPWQSYISDSNPNTCATYDMTGAYPTEVLMSAGGTFDGDNNSGGNTDNAPVAVVPADFSVTSSPNESIVRELDASGSKNADSFSWKVVGGKGSFWLQEEEKGGWVSALGQAKVRALFPANSSGTAIYELTVTKNGKQDTKRVTITVTAPENPTTPDQGDTEFPEWKAGTPYVAGDKVTYEGIKYVAKYWTLFKPGYNDAWKLAYPTQVTEWKASMAYSGGDTVTYQGKTYKAAYWTQGNTPGQHSVWLVQ
;
A
#
# COMPACT_ATOMS: atom_id res chain seq x y z
N MET A 1 -30.08 17.58 1.67
CA MET A 1 -30.06 18.08 0.27
C MET A 1 -31.47 17.91 -0.28
N SER A 2 -32.16 18.99 -0.62
CA SER A 2 -33.53 18.95 -1.14
C SER A 2 -33.49 18.54 -2.62
N ILE A 3 -34.10 17.41 -2.95
CA ILE A 3 -34.23 16.94 -4.34
C ILE A 3 -35.59 17.41 -4.85
N CYS A 4 -35.59 18.18 -5.95
CA CYS A 4 -36.77 18.65 -6.63
C CYS A 4 -37.24 17.57 -7.61
N PHE A 5 -38.40 16.94 -7.39
CA PHE A 5 -39.03 16.05 -8.36
C PHE A 5 -40.11 16.82 -9.12
N LEU A 6 -39.95 16.96 -10.44
CA LEU A 6 -41.06 17.27 -11.34
C LEU A 6 -41.89 15.99 -11.52
N MET A 7 -43.15 16.02 -11.11
CA MET A 7 -44.16 15.06 -11.56
C MET A 7 -45.20 15.80 -12.39
N CYS A 8 -45.24 15.54 -13.68
CA CYS A 8 -46.45 15.72 -14.50
C CYS A 8 -46.91 14.33 -14.97
N PRO A 9 -48.21 14.01 -14.87
CA PRO A 9 -48.74 12.74 -15.36
C PRO A 9 -49.01 12.87 -16.86
N ASP A 10 -48.23 12.17 -17.67
CA ASP A 10 -48.71 11.38 -18.82
C ASP A 10 -47.54 10.91 -19.69
N MET A 11 -47.67 9.67 -20.17
CA MET A 11 -46.68 8.87 -20.88
C MET A 11 -46.19 9.50 -22.19
N SER A 12 -44.87 9.49 -22.42
CA SER A 12 -44.18 8.78 -23.53
C SER A 12 -42.75 9.31 -23.72
N PHE A 13 -41.77 8.42 -23.68
CA PHE A 13 -40.37 8.74 -23.98
C PHE A 13 -40.18 8.81 -25.49
N HIS A 14 -39.81 9.98 -26.02
CA HIS A 14 -39.12 10.12 -27.31
C HIS A 14 -37.98 11.12 -27.14
N ALA A 15 -36.77 10.73 -27.60
CA ALA A 15 -35.56 11.53 -27.50
C ALA A 15 -35.57 12.72 -28.48
N LYS A 16 -35.29 13.95 -28.01
CA LYS A 16 -34.82 15.07 -28.83
C LYS A 16 -33.87 16.01 -28.07
N THR A 17 -32.93 16.55 -28.84
CA THR A 17 -31.71 17.30 -28.49
C THR A 17 -31.95 18.78 -28.14
N ASN A 18 -31.03 19.33 -27.33
CA ASN A 18 -31.00 20.69 -26.79
C ASN A 18 -31.08 21.82 -27.84
N THR A 19 -32.23 22.48 -27.94
CA THR A 19 -32.36 23.92 -28.28
C THR A 19 -33.76 24.40 -27.92
N GLU A 20 -33.93 25.09 -26.78
CA GLU A 20 -34.88 26.20 -26.51
C GLU A 20 -35.00 26.51 -24.99
N GLN A 21 -35.09 27.80 -24.64
CA GLN A 21 -35.29 28.34 -23.28
C GLN A 21 -36.80 28.51 -22.96
N PRO A 22 -37.20 28.67 -21.67
CA PRO A 22 -38.48 28.19 -21.15
C PRO A 22 -39.67 29.15 -21.36
N SER A 23 -40.87 28.59 -21.54
CA SER A 23 -42.13 29.35 -21.47
C SER A 23 -42.70 29.33 -20.04
N ALA A 24 -43.22 30.49 -19.65
CA ALA A 24 -43.68 30.83 -18.31
C ALA A 24 -44.98 30.09 -17.91
N GLY A 25 -45.01 29.52 -16.70
CA GLY A 25 -46.26 29.10 -16.07
C GLY A 25 -46.22 27.89 -15.14
N CYS A 26 -45.40 27.89 -14.08
CA CYS A 26 -45.56 26.93 -12.98
C CYS A 26 -45.39 27.64 -11.63
N LYS A 27 -46.46 27.69 -10.82
CA LYS A 27 -46.44 28.20 -9.43
C LYS A 27 -46.00 27.08 -8.49
N TYR A 28 -44.94 27.32 -7.71
CA TYR A 28 -44.52 26.42 -6.62
C TYR A 28 -45.51 26.46 -5.46
N ARG A 29 -45.99 25.30 -4.99
CA ARG A 29 -46.78 25.17 -3.76
C ARG A 29 -46.09 24.18 -2.83
N TRP A 30 -45.72 24.64 -1.63
CA TRP A 30 -45.14 23.79 -0.59
C TRP A 30 -46.24 22.93 0.02
N ILE A 31 -46.07 21.60 -0.02
CA ILE A 31 -46.94 20.66 0.70
C ILE A 31 -46.07 19.90 1.70
N TYR A 32 -46.30 20.13 2.99
CA TYR A 32 -45.77 19.31 4.07
C TYR A 32 -46.64 18.07 4.24
N LEU A 33 -46.13 16.87 3.90
CA LEU A 33 -46.73 15.62 4.36
C LEU A 33 -46.20 15.29 5.77
N ARG A 34 -47.07 15.42 6.79
CA ARG A 34 -46.89 14.78 8.09
C ARG A 34 -47.30 13.32 7.98
N THR A 35 -46.35 12.40 8.06
CA THR A 35 -46.66 11.00 8.42
C THR A 35 -46.58 10.90 9.94
N MET A 36 -47.73 10.79 10.61
CA MET A 36 -47.79 10.54 12.06
C MET A 36 -47.51 9.05 12.32
N MET A 37 -46.36 8.73 12.92
CA MET A 37 -46.17 7.49 13.68
C MET A 37 -46.36 7.80 15.16
N ASN A 38 -47.42 7.27 15.76
CA ASN A 38 -47.73 7.39 17.17
C ASN A 38 -46.75 6.55 18.01
N PHE A 39 -45.77 7.19 18.65
CA PHE A 39 -45.07 6.64 19.81
C PHE A 39 -45.64 7.27 21.08
N LYS A 40 -46.26 6.47 21.95
CA LYS A 40 -46.59 6.88 23.33
C LYS A 40 -45.28 6.90 24.14
N VAL A 41 -44.72 8.07 24.35
CA VAL A 41 -43.63 8.29 25.31
C VAL A 41 -44.26 8.71 26.65
N LYS A 42 -44.11 7.88 27.69
CA LYS A 42 -44.34 8.31 29.07
C LYS A 42 -43.16 9.19 29.47
N THR A 43 -43.44 10.45 29.77
CA THR A 43 -42.49 11.42 30.30
C THR A 43 -42.02 11.02 31.69
N LEU A 44 -40.72 10.78 31.84
CA LEU A 44 -39.98 10.96 33.08
C LEU A 44 -38.74 11.77 32.72
N GLY A 45 -38.64 12.95 33.31
CA GLY A 45 -37.66 13.97 32.94
C GLY A 45 -36.23 13.54 33.26
N SER A 46 -35.34 13.65 32.28
CA SER A 46 -33.96 14.05 32.49
C SER A 46 -33.40 14.56 31.15
N LEU A 47 -32.73 15.71 31.18
CA LEU A 47 -32.07 16.31 30.04
C LEU A 47 -30.91 15.41 29.58
N ILE A 48 -31.04 14.81 28.40
CA ILE A 48 -29.93 14.17 27.70
C ILE A 48 -29.59 15.05 26.50
N ALA A 49 -28.33 15.48 26.44
CA ALA A 49 -27.77 16.23 25.32
C ALA A 49 -28.00 15.47 24.02
N LEU A 50 -28.66 16.13 23.06
CA LEU A 50 -28.91 15.59 21.73
C LEU A 50 -27.61 15.65 20.92
N SER A 51 -26.76 14.63 21.04
CA SER A 51 -25.65 14.44 20.12
C SER A 51 -26.21 14.19 18.73
N LEU A 52 -25.92 15.10 17.80
CA LEU A 52 -26.18 14.92 16.37
C LEU A 52 -25.46 13.64 15.89
N LEU A 53 -26.20 12.54 15.78
CA LEU A 53 -25.74 11.35 15.06
C LEU A 53 -25.67 11.73 13.58
N THR A 54 -24.46 11.92 13.07
CA THR A 54 -24.21 11.96 11.63
C THR A 54 -24.47 10.57 11.06
N VAL A 55 -25.55 10.44 10.29
CA VAL A 55 -25.83 9.25 9.49
C VAL A 55 -24.81 9.20 8.34
N ASN A 56 -23.92 8.21 8.37
CA ASN A 56 -22.95 7.98 7.30
C ASN A 56 -23.68 7.47 6.06
N VAL A 57 -23.68 8.25 4.98
CA VAL A 57 -24.18 7.83 3.67
C VAL A 57 -23.02 7.14 2.95
N ARG A 58 -23.05 5.81 2.85
CA ARG A 58 -22.16 5.07 1.93
C ARG A 58 -22.79 5.09 0.54
N VAL A 59 -22.07 5.59 -0.46
CA VAL A 59 -22.48 5.51 -1.87
C VAL A 59 -21.50 4.59 -2.58
N ALA A 60 -21.90 3.35 -2.84
CA ALA A 60 -21.22 2.44 -3.76
C ALA A 60 -22.19 2.14 -4.90
N LYS A 61 -21.74 2.31 -6.15
CA LYS A 61 -22.55 2.03 -7.33
C LYS A 61 -22.09 0.71 -7.96
N ALA A 62 -23.04 -0.18 -8.20
CA ALA A 62 -22.82 -1.56 -8.63
C ALA A 62 -22.76 -1.71 -10.17
N HIS A 63 -22.14 -2.82 -10.60
CA HIS A 63 -21.98 -3.28 -11.98
C HIS A 63 -23.30 -3.83 -12.57
N ASN A 64 -23.41 -3.83 -13.90
CA ASN A 64 -24.47 -4.54 -14.61
C ASN A 64 -23.83 -5.60 -15.51
N ASP A 65 -24.03 -6.89 -15.18
CA ASP A 65 -23.50 -8.07 -15.89
C ASP A 65 -24.16 -8.30 -17.28
N GLN A 66 -24.27 -7.26 -18.11
CA GLN A 66 -24.66 -7.42 -19.51
C GLN A 66 -23.43 -7.36 -20.42
N GLY A 67 -22.72 -8.50 -20.51
CA GLY A 67 -21.83 -8.83 -21.63
C GLY A 67 -20.42 -8.23 -21.60
N ASP A 68 -19.53 -8.84 -20.81
CA ASP A 68 -18.12 -9.23 -21.09
C ASP A 68 -17.21 -8.41 -22.03
N LYS A 69 -17.42 -7.10 -22.20
CA LYS A 69 -16.52 -6.22 -22.95
C LYS A 69 -16.40 -4.84 -22.29
N ALA A 70 -15.79 -4.78 -21.11
CA ALA A 70 -15.46 -3.52 -20.46
C ALA A 70 -14.29 -2.82 -21.21
N ARG A 71 -14.62 -1.89 -22.13
CA ARG A 71 -13.65 -0.93 -22.65
C ARG A 71 -13.13 -0.07 -21.49
N THR A 72 -11.83 -0.19 -21.24
CA THR A 72 -10.95 0.70 -20.44
C THR A 72 -11.62 1.31 -19.20
N PRO A 73 -11.59 0.59 -18.07
CA PRO A 73 -12.26 1.02 -16.86
C PRO A 73 -11.41 2.03 -16.09
N ASN A 74 -11.47 3.30 -16.50
CA ASN A 74 -10.92 4.39 -15.72
C ASN A 74 -11.89 4.66 -14.55
N VAL A 75 -11.41 4.50 -13.33
CA VAL A 75 -12.16 4.89 -12.12
C VAL A 75 -11.64 6.24 -11.67
N HIS A 76 -12.54 7.20 -11.47
CA HIS A 76 -12.18 8.56 -11.11
C HIS A 76 -12.82 8.99 -9.78
N PHE A 77 -12.09 9.77 -8.99
CA PHE A 77 -12.63 10.54 -7.87
C PHE A 77 -12.09 11.96 -7.91
N SER A 78 -12.84 12.93 -7.43
CA SER A 78 -12.39 14.32 -7.34
C SER A 78 -12.02 14.67 -5.90
N THR A 79 -11.04 15.56 -5.72
CA THR A 79 -10.62 16.10 -4.43
C THR A 79 -10.47 17.61 -4.54
N HIS A 80 -11.12 18.36 -3.65
CA HIS A 80 -11.11 19.83 -3.62
C HIS A 80 -11.20 20.35 -2.18
N PRO A 81 -10.79 21.60 -1.88
CA PRO A 81 -11.07 22.22 -0.58
C PRO A 81 -12.57 22.27 -0.28
N ASN A 82 -12.93 22.16 1.01
CA ASN A 82 -14.31 22.14 1.49
C ASN A 82 -15.14 23.41 1.13
N MET A 83 -14.48 24.48 0.68
CA MET A 83 -15.13 25.63 0.05
C MET A 83 -14.51 25.83 -1.32
N GLN A 84 -15.31 26.04 -2.36
CA GLN A 84 -14.82 26.43 -3.69
C GLN A 84 -14.00 27.71 -3.53
N SER A 85 -12.69 27.53 -3.45
CA SER A 85 -11.75 28.61 -3.38
C SER A 85 -11.49 29.05 -4.80
N SER A 86 -11.78 30.31 -5.12
CA SER A 86 -11.29 30.94 -6.35
C SER A 86 -9.79 31.26 -6.27
N LYS A 87 -9.11 30.86 -5.19
CA LYS A 87 -7.69 31.13 -4.96
C LYS A 87 -6.84 30.09 -5.68
N MET A 88 -5.84 30.61 -6.34
CA MET A 88 -4.92 29.86 -7.17
C MET A 88 -3.78 29.34 -6.31
N LEU A 89 -3.24 28.17 -6.65
CA LEU A 89 -2.17 27.55 -5.89
C LEU A 89 -0.83 27.71 -6.61
N SER A 90 0.17 28.19 -5.88
CA SER A 90 1.56 28.22 -6.36
C SER A 90 2.27 26.89 -6.18
N ALA A 91 1.72 26.02 -5.32
CA ALA A 91 2.16 24.65 -5.16
C ALA A 91 1.00 23.76 -4.69
N LEU A 92 1.06 22.48 -5.07
CA LEU A 92 0.11 21.46 -4.67
C LEU A 92 0.87 20.18 -4.34
N THR A 93 0.46 19.49 -3.28
CA THR A 93 0.96 18.16 -2.93
C THR A 93 -0.17 17.14 -2.88
N ALA A 94 0.13 15.90 -3.23
CA ALA A 94 -0.77 14.78 -3.02
C ALA A 94 0.02 13.49 -2.83
N SER A 95 -0.47 12.59 -1.98
CA SER A 95 0.19 11.32 -1.71
C SER A 95 -0.57 10.14 -2.29
N MET A 96 0.18 9.08 -2.61
CA MET A 96 -0.35 7.76 -2.90
C MET A 96 0.52 6.66 -2.27
N GLU A 97 -0.10 5.52 -1.95
CA GLU A 97 0.56 4.34 -1.38
C GLU A 97 -0.03 3.10 -2.07
N VAL A 98 0.79 2.37 -2.82
CA VAL A 98 0.39 1.09 -3.42
C VAL A 98 0.52 0.03 -2.34
N GLN A 99 -0.58 -0.40 -1.75
CA GLN A 99 -0.60 -1.27 -0.56
C GLN A 99 -0.46 -2.74 -0.93
N GLU A 100 -1.08 -3.15 -2.03
CA GLU A 100 -1.06 -4.53 -2.50
C GLU A 100 -0.98 -4.57 -4.02
N MET A 101 -0.24 -5.56 -4.54
CA MET A 101 -0.27 -5.96 -5.94
C MET A 101 0.05 -7.44 -6.09
N THR A 102 -0.69 -8.15 -6.94
CA THR A 102 -0.49 -9.60 -7.14
C THR A 102 0.51 -9.94 -8.26
N ASN A 103 0.92 -8.97 -9.09
CA ASN A 103 1.99 -9.10 -10.08
C ASN A 103 2.53 -7.69 -10.44
N GLU A 104 3.84 -7.55 -10.66
CA GLU A 104 4.48 -6.26 -11.02
C GLU A 104 4.47 -5.98 -12.53
N ALA A 105 4.07 -6.95 -13.37
CA ALA A 105 4.03 -6.84 -14.82
C ALA A 105 2.88 -6.03 -15.52
N PRO A 106 1.75 -5.63 -14.92
CA PRO A 106 0.57 -5.16 -15.67
C PRO A 106 0.53 -3.63 -15.85
N PRO A 107 -0.13 -3.11 -16.90
CA PRO A 107 -0.15 -1.70 -17.27
C PRO A 107 -1.15 -0.87 -16.45
N TRP A 108 -1.03 -0.90 -15.12
CA TRP A 108 -1.76 0.04 -14.29
C TRP A 108 -1.05 1.40 -14.27
N TYR A 109 -1.84 2.47 -14.32
CA TYR A 109 -1.36 3.80 -14.03
C TYR A 109 -2.25 4.39 -12.92
N TRP A 110 -1.65 4.68 -11.76
CA TRP A 110 -2.31 5.36 -10.66
C TRP A 110 -1.83 6.79 -10.61
N ALA A 111 -2.76 7.74 -10.67
CA ALA A 111 -2.41 9.13 -10.91
C ALA A 111 -3.37 10.10 -10.23
N TYR A 112 -2.90 11.33 -10.11
CA TYR A 112 -3.74 12.51 -9.97
C TYR A 112 -3.61 13.38 -11.22
N GLN A 113 -4.72 13.96 -11.62
CA GLN A 113 -4.80 15.01 -12.64
C GLN A 113 -5.29 16.31 -12.01
N GLY A 114 -4.68 17.42 -12.37
CA GLY A 114 -5.10 18.77 -11.99
C GLY A 114 -5.18 19.69 -13.20
N TRP A 115 -5.59 20.92 -12.95
CA TRP A 115 -5.77 21.95 -13.98
C TRP A 115 -5.12 23.26 -13.58
N TYR A 116 -4.77 24.04 -14.59
CA TYR A 116 -4.48 25.47 -14.42
C TYR A 116 -5.78 26.26 -14.50
N MET A 117 -5.82 27.45 -13.89
CA MET A 117 -7.05 28.26 -13.82
C MET A 117 -7.62 28.61 -15.19
N SER A 118 -6.75 28.95 -16.15
CA SER A 118 -7.21 29.43 -17.46
C SER A 118 -7.19 28.35 -18.54
N GLU A 119 -6.10 27.59 -18.64
CA GLU A 119 -5.90 26.63 -19.73
C GLU A 119 -4.86 25.59 -19.35
N GLY A 120 -5.08 24.35 -19.79
CA GLY A 120 -4.14 23.27 -19.64
C GLY A 120 -4.44 22.40 -18.42
N ALA A 121 -3.93 21.17 -18.48
CA ALA A 121 -4.04 20.18 -17.43
C ALA A 121 -2.67 19.60 -17.15
N TYR A 122 -2.53 18.93 -16.03
CA TYR A 122 -1.34 18.17 -15.71
C TYR A 122 -1.73 16.91 -14.97
N TYR A 123 -0.90 15.89 -15.02
CA TYR A 123 -1.02 14.75 -14.13
C TYR A 123 0.33 14.35 -13.57
N PHE A 124 0.29 13.56 -12.51
CA PHE A 124 1.45 12.86 -11.97
C PHE A 124 1.04 11.54 -11.34
N GLY A 125 1.96 10.58 -11.28
CA GLY A 125 1.67 9.28 -10.66
C GLY A 125 2.74 8.22 -10.87
N LEU A 126 2.35 6.97 -10.63
CA LEU A 126 3.22 5.79 -10.66
C LEU A 126 2.70 4.73 -11.64
N GLN A 127 3.64 4.10 -12.36
CA GLN A 127 3.39 2.92 -13.19
C GLN A 127 4.33 1.79 -12.76
N PRO A 128 3.85 0.53 -12.66
CA PRO A 128 4.69 -0.63 -12.38
C PRO A 128 5.43 -1.14 -13.63
N ASN A 129 4.87 -0.86 -14.81
CA ASN A 129 5.41 -1.27 -16.10
C ASN A 129 5.27 -0.14 -17.15
N GLY A 130 5.82 1.03 -16.82
CA GLY A 130 5.92 2.19 -17.69
C GLY A 130 7.09 2.12 -18.68
N GLU A 131 7.45 3.26 -19.26
CA GLU A 131 8.52 3.38 -20.27
C GLU A 131 9.87 2.80 -19.84
N TYR A 132 10.16 2.81 -18.53
CA TYR A 132 11.41 2.33 -17.95
C TYR A 132 11.18 1.21 -16.91
N GLY A 133 10.08 0.47 -17.01
CA GLY A 133 9.62 -0.44 -15.95
C GLY A 133 8.91 0.36 -14.86
N LYS A 134 9.29 0.19 -13.59
CA LYS A 134 8.74 1.04 -12.52
C LYS A 134 9.12 2.50 -12.78
N THR A 135 8.11 3.34 -12.96
CA THR A 135 8.25 4.69 -13.51
C THR A 135 7.40 5.67 -12.69
N ALA A 136 7.95 6.87 -12.45
CA ALA A 136 7.19 8.03 -11.96
C ALA A 136 7.01 9.05 -13.09
N LEU A 137 5.81 9.62 -13.18
CA LEU A 137 5.40 10.47 -14.29
C LEU A 137 4.96 11.85 -13.82
N PHE A 138 5.24 12.86 -14.63
CA PHE A 138 4.70 14.21 -14.54
C PHE A 138 4.53 14.79 -15.93
N SER A 139 3.29 15.05 -16.34
CA SER A 139 2.99 15.52 -17.70
C SER A 139 2.08 16.74 -17.66
N ILE A 140 2.29 17.67 -18.58
CA ILE A 140 1.51 18.90 -18.74
C ILE A 140 0.96 18.98 -20.16
N PHE A 141 -0.35 19.17 -20.27
CA PHE A 141 -1.13 19.17 -21.49
C PHE A 141 -1.49 20.59 -21.90
N GLY A 142 -1.26 20.90 -23.18
CA GLY A 142 -1.69 22.11 -23.84
C GLY A 142 -0.59 22.77 -24.67
N LYS A 143 -1.01 23.67 -25.57
CA LYS A 143 -0.12 24.32 -26.53
C LYS A 143 0.80 25.32 -25.85
N GLY A 144 2.05 25.38 -26.31
CA GLY A 144 3.06 26.32 -25.83
C GLY A 144 3.82 25.86 -24.59
N THR A 145 3.60 24.63 -24.14
CA THR A 145 4.47 23.97 -23.16
C THR A 145 5.87 23.76 -23.74
N GLN A 146 6.89 23.98 -22.92
CA GLN A 146 8.28 23.70 -23.31
C GLN A 146 9.10 23.23 -22.12
N SER A 147 10.06 22.35 -22.38
CA SER A 147 11.01 21.87 -21.38
C SER A 147 12.35 21.56 -22.04
N ASN A 148 13.42 21.77 -21.29
CA ASN A 148 14.78 21.33 -21.59
C ASN A 148 15.26 20.25 -20.59
N PHE A 149 14.36 19.75 -19.74
CA PHE A 149 14.69 18.70 -18.78
C PHE A 149 14.82 17.36 -19.51
N GLU A 150 15.90 16.63 -19.23
CA GLU A 150 16.32 15.44 -20.01
C GLU A 150 15.24 14.36 -20.11
N TRP A 151 14.44 14.21 -19.06
CA TRP A 151 13.37 13.20 -18.98
C TRP A 151 12.04 13.65 -19.58
N CYS A 152 11.97 14.84 -20.17
CA CYS A 152 10.76 15.40 -20.75
C CYS A 152 10.76 15.34 -22.29
N LYS A 153 9.68 14.78 -22.86
CA LYS A 153 9.43 14.70 -24.31
C LYS A 153 8.17 15.46 -24.72
N ARG A 154 8.17 15.95 -25.96
CA ARG A 154 7.00 16.61 -26.55
C ARG A 154 5.90 15.62 -26.86
N GLY A 155 4.66 16.11 -26.81
CA GLY A 155 3.47 15.42 -27.28
C GLY A 155 2.56 14.88 -26.20
N ALA A 156 2.85 14.99 -24.90
CA ALA A 156 1.92 14.62 -23.81
C ALA A 156 1.03 13.39 -24.12
N ASP A 157 1.67 12.25 -24.38
CA ASP A 157 1.04 10.95 -24.74
C ASP A 157 0.34 10.87 -26.09
N SER A 158 0.48 11.90 -26.92
CA SER A 158 0.07 11.97 -28.31
C SER A 158 1.28 11.98 -29.24
N THR A 159 1.06 11.57 -30.49
CA THR A 159 2.03 11.74 -31.58
C THR A 159 2.11 13.18 -32.07
N ASP A 160 1.15 14.03 -31.72
CA ASP A 160 1.17 15.47 -32.04
C ASP A 160 2.05 16.22 -31.02
N PRO A 161 3.22 16.74 -31.43
CA PRO A 161 4.17 17.38 -30.52
C PRO A 161 3.66 18.66 -29.86
N ASP A 162 2.56 19.25 -30.35
CA ASP A 162 2.00 20.50 -29.83
C ASP A 162 0.95 20.28 -28.72
N THR A 163 0.71 19.03 -28.33
CA THR A 163 -0.32 18.69 -27.32
C THR A 163 0.17 18.77 -25.88
N GLY A 164 1.48 18.89 -25.64
CA GLY A 164 2.04 19.12 -24.32
C GLY A 164 3.46 18.60 -24.12
N MET A 165 3.90 18.50 -22.86
CA MET A 165 5.14 17.85 -22.43
C MET A 165 4.85 16.67 -21.49
N SER A 166 5.49 15.54 -21.71
CA SER A 166 5.41 14.34 -20.86
C SER A 166 6.79 14.05 -20.27
N CYS A 167 6.90 13.94 -18.94
CA CYS A 167 8.17 13.68 -18.26
C CYS A 167 8.10 12.38 -17.47
N HIS A 168 8.94 11.40 -17.83
CA HIS A 168 8.96 10.08 -17.23
C HIS A 168 10.37 9.76 -16.71
N ILE A 169 10.48 9.28 -15.49
CA ILE A 169 11.77 8.85 -14.93
C ILE A 169 11.74 7.36 -14.52
N PRO A 170 12.85 6.62 -14.67
CA PRO A 170 12.99 5.35 -13.96
C PRO A 170 12.91 5.62 -12.46
N TYR A 171 11.96 4.98 -11.78
CA TYR A 171 11.73 5.19 -10.36
C TYR A 171 11.26 3.88 -9.74
N ASN A 172 12.18 3.21 -9.04
CA ASN A 172 11.96 1.88 -8.48
C ASN A 172 11.15 1.94 -7.17
N TRP A 173 9.90 2.38 -7.25
CA TRP A 173 9.00 2.46 -6.12
C TRP A 173 8.64 1.07 -5.56
N GLU A 174 8.28 1.02 -4.29
CA GLU A 174 8.03 -0.20 -3.52
C GLU A 174 6.57 -0.25 -3.01
N VAL A 175 6.01 -1.46 -2.98
CA VAL A 175 4.69 -1.71 -2.39
C VAL A 175 4.78 -1.48 -0.89
N GLY A 176 3.78 -0.78 -0.33
CA GLY A 176 3.73 -0.39 1.08
C GLY A 176 4.42 0.95 1.40
N HIS A 177 5.22 1.50 0.48
CA HIS A 177 5.79 2.83 0.63
C HIS A 177 4.77 3.92 0.27
N LYS A 178 4.82 5.04 1.00
CA LYS A 178 4.02 6.22 0.72
C LYS A 178 4.84 7.23 -0.09
N TYR A 179 4.30 7.64 -1.22
CA TYR A 179 4.91 8.61 -2.13
C TYR A 179 4.14 9.91 -2.12
N THR A 180 4.81 11.02 -1.85
CA THR A 180 4.22 12.36 -1.91
C THR A 180 4.72 13.08 -3.15
N PHE A 181 3.80 13.43 -4.04
CA PHE A 181 4.07 14.23 -5.22
C PHE A 181 3.91 15.71 -4.89
N ASN A 182 4.74 16.54 -5.49
CA ASN A 182 4.73 17.99 -5.36
C ASN A 182 4.79 18.64 -6.74
N VAL A 183 3.82 19.50 -7.04
CA VAL A 183 3.79 20.34 -8.23
C VAL A 183 3.93 21.78 -7.78
N LYS A 184 5.06 22.43 -8.06
CA LYS A 184 5.37 23.78 -7.56
C LYS A 184 5.84 24.72 -8.67
N ARG A 185 5.42 25.98 -8.59
CA ARG A 185 5.96 27.06 -9.42
C ARG A 185 7.39 27.38 -8.97
N THR A 186 8.33 27.40 -9.90
CA THR A 186 9.75 27.65 -9.63
C THR A 186 10.28 28.92 -10.26
N ALA A 187 9.68 29.40 -11.36
CA ALA A 187 10.08 30.65 -11.99
C ALA A 187 8.93 31.32 -12.76
N GLN A 188 9.05 32.63 -12.98
CA GLN A 188 8.19 33.41 -13.89
C GLN A 188 9.09 34.33 -14.73
N ASP A 189 9.08 34.13 -16.05
CA ASP A 189 9.82 34.95 -17.00
C ASP A 189 8.85 35.92 -17.68
N SER A 190 8.92 37.20 -17.30
CA SER A 190 8.08 38.24 -17.88
C SER A 190 8.47 38.59 -19.31
N ALA A 191 9.74 38.44 -19.68
CA ALA A 191 10.23 38.78 -21.02
C ALA A 191 9.73 37.76 -22.06
N GLN A 192 9.69 36.47 -21.68
CA GLN A 192 9.17 35.39 -22.52
C GLN A 192 7.68 35.12 -22.31
N SER A 193 7.04 35.75 -21.32
CA SER A 193 5.67 35.45 -20.89
C SER A 193 5.47 33.96 -20.55
N LEU A 194 6.35 33.43 -19.70
CA LEU A 194 6.34 32.03 -19.28
C LEU A 194 6.31 31.88 -17.75
N THR A 195 5.72 30.77 -17.30
CA THR A 195 5.78 30.32 -15.90
C THR A 195 6.30 28.89 -15.85
N THR A 196 7.29 28.62 -15.01
CA THR A 196 7.95 27.31 -14.88
C THR A 196 7.43 26.55 -13.68
N TRP A 197 7.11 25.28 -13.90
CA TRP A 197 6.60 24.34 -12.92
C TRP A 197 7.52 23.14 -12.79
N GLN A 198 7.71 22.67 -11.57
CA GLN A 198 8.45 21.45 -11.25
C GLN A 198 7.51 20.42 -10.64
N GLY A 199 7.55 19.20 -11.17
CA GLY A 199 6.97 18.01 -10.57
C GLY A 199 8.07 17.17 -9.90
N SER A 200 7.89 16.80 -8.64
CA SER A 200 8.76 15.88 -7.90
C SER A 200 7.95 14.83 -7.13
N VAL A 201 8.61 13.74 -6.77
CA VAL A 201 8.10 12.68 -5.89
C VAL A 201 9.05 12.51 -4.71
N THR A 202 8.50 12.36 -3.51
CA THR A 202 9.25 12.06 -2.28
C THR A 202 8.79 10.72 -1.72
N ASP A 203 9.71 9.76 -1.61
CA ASP A 203 9.47 8.54 -0.84
C ASP A 203 9.48 8.90 0.66
N GLN A 204 8.34 8.76 1.35
CA GLN A 204 8.22 9.12 2.76
C GLN A 204 8.93 8.14 3.70
N THR A 205 9.26 6.93 3.22
CA THR A 205 10.02 5.95 3.98
C THR A 205 11.49 6.34 4.05
N THR A 206 12.08 6.77 2.92
CA THR A 206 13.50 7.15 2.85
C THR A 206 13.74 8.65 3.07
N GLY A 207 12.73 9.48 2.82
CA GLY A 207 12.82 10.94 2.81
C GLY A 207 13.44 11.51 1.53
N GLU A 208 13.76 10.69 0.54
CA GLU A 208 14.41 11.11 -0.70
C GLU A 208 13.41 11.79 -1.65
N GLU A 209 13.71 13.03 -2.07
CA GLU A 209 12.97 13.74 -3.12
C GLU A 209 13.68 13.60 -4.47
N THR A 210 12.93 13.18 -5.48
CA THR A 210 13.39 13.05 -6.87
C THR A 210 12.57 13.96 -7.79
N ILE A 211 13.26 14.76 -8.62
CA ILE A 211 12.61 15.61 -9.62
C ILE A 211 12.23 14.75 -10.83
N ILE A 212 10.94 14.76 -11.20
CA ILE A 212 10.42 14.04 -12.35
C ILE A 212 10.50 14.89 -13.62
N GLY A 213 10.17 16.19 -13.51
CA GLY A 213 10.16 17.07 -14.66
C GLY A 213 10.09 18.55 -14.30
N ILE A 214 10.61 19.37 -15.21
CA ILE A 214 10.53 20.83 -15.16
C ILE A 214 9.93 21.31 -16.47
N VAL A 215 8.80 22.01 -16.44
CA VAL A 215 8.09 22.41 -17.65
C VAL A 215 7.64 23.87 -17.53
N SER A 216 7.93 24.66 -18.56
CA SER A 216 7.44 26.02 -18.71
C SER A 216 6.15 26.04 -19.52
N VAL A 217 5.19 26.82 -19.06
CA VAL A 217 3.89 27.04 -19.71
C VAL A 217 3.69 28.54 -20.00
N PRO A 218 2.83 28.92 -20.96
CA PRO A 218 2.47 30.32 -21.17
C PRO A 218 1.92 30.97 -19.90
N ALA A 219 2.42 32.15 -19.52
CA ALA A 219 2.02 32.84 -18.29
C ALA A 219 0.50 33.11 -18.21
N ARG A 220 -0.19 33.20 -19.35
CA ARG A 220 -1.65 33.34 -19.44
C ARG A 220 -2.44 32.15 -18.84
N TRP A 221 -1.81 30.98 -18.70
CA TRP A 221 -2.42 29.81 -18.06
C TRP A 221 -2.69 30.03 -16.57
N SER A 222 -1.93 30.97 -15.98
CA SER A 222 -2.01 31.34 -14.58
C SER A 222 -1.63 30.17 -13.64
N ASP A 223 -1.93 30.27 -12.36
CA ASP A 223 -1.62 29.26 -11.33
C ASP A 223 -2.60 28.07 -11.31
N LEU A 224 -2.33 27.09 -10.43
CA LEU A 224 -3.10 25.85 -10.36
C LEU A 224 -4.49 26.08 -9.77
N GLN A 225 -5.47 25.34 -10.27
CA GLN A 225 -6.78 25.21 -9.65
C GLN A 225 -6.66 24.41 -8.34
N PRO A 226 -7.44 24.74 -7.30
CA PRO A 226 -7.49 23.96 -6.07
C PRO A 226 -8.39 22.73 -6.24
N SER A 227 -8.04 21.84 -7.17
CA SER A 227 -8.76 20.61 -7.42
C SER A 227 -7.88 19.56 -8.07
N LEU A 228 -8.05 18.31 -7.65
CA LEU A 228 -7.47 17.14 -8.29
C LEU A 228 -8.54 16.12 -8.64
N LEU A 229 -8.26 15.33 -9.66
CA LEU A 229 -8.97 14.12 -10.03
C LEU A 229 -8.00 12.95 -9.89
N GLY A 230 -8.21 12.07 -8.91
CA GLY A 230 -7.42 10.86 -8.79
C GLY A 230 -8.05 9.71 -9.58
N TRP A 231 -7.23 8.83 -10.14
CA TRP A 231 -7.70 7.74 -10.97
C TRP A 231 -6.72 6.59 -11.13
N ALA A 232 -7.25 5.42 -11.46
CA ALA A 232 -6.49 4.26 -11.92
C ALA A 232 -6.93 3.88 -13.34
N GLU A 233 -5.97 3.70 -14.25
CA GLU A 233 -6.20 3.35 -15.65
C GLU A 233 -5.43 2.10 -16.02
N TRP A 234 -6.07 1.27 -16.85
CA TRP A 234 -5.40 0.21 -17.59
C TRP A 234 -5.08 0.73 -19.00
N PHE A 235 -3.82 1.03 -19.29
CA PHE A 235 -3.45 1.80 -20.48
C PHE A 235 -3.07 0.97 -21.72
N LEU A 236 -2.99 -0.37 -21.63
CA LEU A 236 -2.77 -1.21 -22.83
C LEU A 236 -4.08 -1.56 -23.53
N ASN A 237 -4.02 -1.53 -24.86
CA ASN A 237 -5.07 -1.98 -25.75
C ASN A 237 -5.20 -3.51 -25.70
N GLY A 238 -6.30 -4.02 -25.15
CA GLY A 238 -6.65 -5.44 -25.15
C GLY A 238 -8.01 -5.68 -24.51
N GLU A 239 -8.82 -6.57 -25.11
CA GLU A 239 -10.07 -7.03 -24.49
C GLU A 239 -9.75 -8.04 -23.38
N LEU A 240 -9.44 -7.55 -22.18
CA LEU A 240 -9.23 -8.39 -20.98
C LEU A 240 -10.42 -8.28 -20.03
N THR A 241 -10.87 -9.44 -19.53
CA THR A 241 -11.89 -9.52 -18.48
C THR A 241 -11.32 -9.01 -17.16
N CYS A 242 -12.19 -8.60 -16.22
CA CYS A 242 -11.72 -8.14 -14.91
C CYS A 242 -10.94 -9.22 -14.13
N ALA A 243 -11.26 -10.50 -14.33
CA ALA A 243 -10.56 -11.63 -13.73
C ALA A 243 -9.15 -11.88 -14.30
N GLN A 244 -8.87 -11.41 -15.52
CA GLN A 244 -7.55 -11.49 -16.14
C GLN A 244 -6.64 -10.32 -15.75
N ARG A 245 -7.20 -9.27 -15.16
CA ARG A 245 -6.46 -8.11 -14.71
C ARG A 245 -5.84 -8.37 -13.36
N THR A 246 -4.71 -7.73 -13.14
CA THR A 246 -3.94 -7.90 -11.92
C THR A 246 -4.53 -7.07 -10.81
N ASN A 247 -4.52 -7.64 -9.62
CA ASN A 247 -5.14 -7.04 -8.46
C ASN A 247 -4.23 -5.95 -7.91
N PHE A 248 -4.82 -4.86 -7.46
CA PHE A 248 -4.12 -3.84 -6.71
C PHE A 248 -5.00 -3.30 -5.59
N VAL A 249 -4.35 -2.71 -4.58
CA VAL A 249 -4.95 -1.77 -3.64
C VAL A 249 -4.05 -0.55 -3.59
N VAL A 250 -4.59 0.63 -3.88
CA VAL A 250 -3.87 1.90 -3.81
C VAL A 250 -4.66 2.87 -2.93
N LYS A 251 -3.94 3.53 -2.01
CA LYS A 251 -4.48 4.55 -1.13
C LYS A 251 -4.05 5.93 -1.61
N TYR A 252 -5.01 6.77 -1.94
CA TYR A 252 -4.83 8.19 -2.26
C TYR A 252 -5.09 9.02 -1.00
N SER A 253 -4.21 9.97 -0.67
CA SER A 253 -4.32 10.77 0.55
C SER A 253 -3.49 12.05 0.49
N GLY A 254 -3.50 12.85 1.57
CA GLY A 254 -2.48 13.89 1.81
C GLY A 254 -2.53 15.06 0.83
N VAL A 255 -3.69 15.32 0.21
CA VAL A 255 -3.84 16.44 -0.71
C VAL A 255 -3.78 17.76 0.05
N SER A 256 -2.88 18.65 -0.36
CA SER A 256 -2.73 19.98 0.21
C SER A 256 -2.27 20.98 -0.85
N GLY A 257 -2.41 22.27 -0.59
CA GLY A 257 -1.99 23.31 -1.52
C GLY A 257 -1.53 24.57 -0.81
N VAL A 258 -0.56 25.27 -1.41
CA VAL A 258 -0.07 26.55 -0.92
C VAL A 258 -0.87 27.67 -1.58
N SER A 259 -1.65 28.39 -0.78
CA SER A 259 -2.37 29.60 -1.16
C SER A 259 -1.90 30.77 -0.29
N SER A 260 -2.09 32.02 -0.74
CA SER A 260 -1.65 33.22 -0.02
C SER A 260 -2.38 33.52 1.30
N ASP A 261 -3.33 32.67 1.72
CA ASP A 261 -4.05 32.81 2.98
C ASP A 261 -4.47 31.43 3.53
N THR A 262 -4.70 31.38 4.84
CA THR A 262 -4.80 30.18 5.73
C THR A 262 -5.46 28.88 5.21
N SER A 263 -5.03 27.76 5.81
CA SER A 263 -5.32 26.35 5.48
C SER A 263 -6.81 25.98 5.53
N THR A 264 -7.44 25.81 4.36
CA THR A 264 -8.73 25.12 4.26
C THR A 264 -8.53 23.61 4.13
N PRO A 265 -9.30 22.78 4.86
CA PRO A 265 -9.20 21.33 4.75
C PRO A 265 -9.71 20.84 3.38
N TRP A 266 -8.96 19.92 2.77
CA TRP A 266 -9.27 19.24 1.50
C TRP A 266 -10.18 18.03 1.73
N GLN A 267 -11.04 17.74 0.75
CA GLN A 267 -12.03 16.66 0.82
C GLN A 267 -12.24 16.02 -0.55
N SER A 268 -12.49 14.72 -0.54
CA SER A 268 -12.73 13.92 -1.74
C SER A 268 -14.22 13.62 -1.93
N TYR A 269 -14.63 13.52 -3.18
CA TYR A 269 -16.00 13.21 -3.61
C TYR A 269 -15.96 12.36 -4.89
N ILE A 270 -16.97 11.50 -5.07
CA ILE A 270 -17.14 10.73 -6.30
C ILE A 270 -17.53 11.68 -7.42
N SER A 271 -16.76 11.74 -8.50
CA SER A 271 -17.04 12.62 -9.64
C SER A 271 -17.60 11.88 -10.85
N ASP A 272 -17.18 10.64 -11.09
CA ASP A 272 -17.76 9.82 -12.15
C ASP A 272 -17.45 8.33 -11.93
N SER A 273 -18.48 7.50 -11.81
CA SER A 273 -18.32 6.05 -11.78
C SER A 273 -18.92 5.49 -13.06
N ASN A 274 -18.07 5.21 -14.05
CA ASN A 274 -18.46 4.33 -15.14
C ASN A 274 -18.84 2.98 -14.51
N PRO A 275 -20.09 2.50 -14.67
CA PRO A 275 -20.54 1.27 -14.02
C PRO A 275 -19.83 0.01 -14.56
N ASN A 276 -19.08 0.14 -15.65
CA ASN A 276 -18.39 -0.97 -16.32
C ASN A 276 -16.90 -1.01 -15.93
N THR A 277 -16.57 -0.76 -14.66
CA THR A 277 -15.18 -0.74 -14.19
C THR A 277 -14.73 -2.01 -13.48
N CYS A 278 -13.50 -2.47 -13.78
CA CYS A 278 -12.86 -3.58 -13.08
C CYS A 278 -12.22 -3.17 -11.74
N ALA A 279 -12.28 -1.90 -11.41
CA ALA A 279 -11.82 -1.34 -10.15
C ALA A 279 -13.00 -0.76 -9.36
N THR A 280 -12.92 -0.87 -8.04
CA THR A 280 -13.83 -0.34 -7.04
C THR A 280 -13.11 0.68 -6.17
N TYR A 281 -13.86 1.52 -5.47
CA TYR A 281 -13.30 2.48 -4.52
C TYR A 281 -14.09 2.45 -3.21
N ASP A 282 -13.40 2.76 -2.11
CA ASP A 282 -13.97 3.00 -0.79
C ASP A 282 -13.52 4.38 -0.29
N MET A 283 -14.51 5.16 0.16
CA MET A 283 -14.34 6.47 0.78
C MET A 283 -15.11 6.47 2.09
N THR A 284 -14.40 6.64 3.20
CA THR A 284 -15.01 6.57 4.54
C THR A 284 -15.13 7.95 5.18
N GLY A 285 -16.26 8.20 5.85
CA GLY A 285 -16.56 9.46 6.52
C GLY A 285 -17.35 10.46 5.67
N ALA A 286 -17.96 11.46 6.33
CA ALA A 286 -18.76 12.51 5.66
C ALA A 286 -17.91 13.47 4.80
N TYR A 287 -16.60 13.48 5.02
CA TYR A 287 -15.62 14.34 4.38
C TYR A 287 -14.30 13.55 4.21
N PRO A 288 -14.27 12.58 3.30
CA PRO A 288 -13.14 11.67 3.18
C PRO A 288 -11.92 12.47 2.73
N THR A 289 -10.80 12.30 3.44
CA THR A 289 -9.48 12.83 3.08
C THR A 289 -8.60 11.76 2.43
N GLU A 290 -9.12 10.54 2.34
CA GLU A 290 -8.46 9.36 1.85
C GLU A 290 -9.41 8.57 0.95
N VAL A 291 -8.88 8.02 -0.13
CA VAL A 291 -9.61 7.16 -1.06
C VAL A 291 -8.83 5.87 -1.23
N LEU A 292 -9.44 4.74 -0.91
CA LEU A 292 -8.90 3.42 -1.23
C LEU A 292 -9.49 2.98 -2.57
N MET A 293 -8.64 2.62 -3.52
CA MET A 293 -9.06 2.08 -4.81
C MET A 293 -8.47 0.69 -4.98
N SER A 294 -9.28 -0.25 -5.44
CA SER A 294 -8.87 -1.64 -5.60
C SER A 294 -9.38 -2.24 -6.90
N ALA A 295 -8.64 -3.20 -7.46
CA ALA A 295 -9.09 -4.02 -8.58
C ALA A 295 -8.84 -5.50 -8.29
N GLY A 296 -9.70 -6.38 -8.84
CA GLY A 296 -9.41 -7.82 -8.90
C GLY A 296 -9.97 -8.72 -7.78
N GLY A 297 -11.09 -8.36 -7.14
CA GLY A 297 -11.85 -9.33 -6.34
C GLY A 297 -12.53 -10.39 -7.22
N THR A 298 -12.70 -11.61 -6.72
CA THR A 298 -13.71 -12.54 -7.26
C THR A 298 -15.08 -11.85 -7.22
N PHE A 299 -15.71 -11.73 -8.38
CA PHE A 299 -17.04 -11.16 -8.53
C PHE A 299 -18.07 -12.19 -8.03
N ASP A 300 -18.38 -12.18 -6.73
CA ASP A 300 -19.58 -12.84 -6.24
C ASP A 300 -20.74 -11.87 -6.51
N GLY A 301 -21.61 -12.22 -7.47
CA GLY A 301 -22.68 -11.39 -8.06
C GLY A 301 -23.79 -10.89 -7.12
N ASP A 302 -23.48 -10.51 -5.89
CA ASP A 302 -24.38 -9.87 -4.95
C ASP A 302 -24.31 -8.33 -5.10
N ASN A 303 -25.07 -7.84 -6.08
CA ASN A 303 -25.45 -6.44 -6.25
C ASN A 303 -26.29 -5.92 -5.06
N ASN A 304 -25.66 -5.74 -3.88
CA ASN A 304 -26.28 -5.00 -2.80
C ASN A 304 -25.28 -4.41 -1.79
N SER A 305 -24.53 -3.40 -2.20
CA SER A 305 -24.02 -2.36 -1.28
C SER A 305 -25.06 -1.26 -1.03
N GLY A 306 -26.33 -1.66 -0.93
CA GLY A 306 -27.46 -0.91 -0.36
C GLY A 306 -28.09 -1.64 0.85
N GLY A 307 -27.42 -2.65 1.40
CA GLY A 307 -27.80 -3.23 2.69
C GLY A 307 -27.06 -2.50 3.81
N ASN A 308 -27.79 -2.01 4.80
CA ASN A 308 -27.28 -1.63 6.11
C ASN A 308 -26.01 -2.43 6.47
N THR A 309 -24.85 -1.79 6.65
CA THR A 309 -23.57 -2.46 6.99
C THR A 309 -23.55 -3.05 8.40
N ASP A 310 -24.71 -3.31 8.99
CA ASP A 310 -24.83 -4.03 10.25
C ASP A 310 -24.76 -5.55 10.07
N ASN A 311 -24.55 -6.12 8.87
CA ASN A 311 -24.58 -7.59 8.69
C ASN A 311 -23.51 -8.25 7.80
N ALA A 312 -22.63 -7.52 7.10
CA ALA A 312 -21.51 -8.14 6.38
C ALA A 312 -20.35 -8.43 7.34
N PRO A 313 -19.67 -9.59 7.22
CA PRO A 313 -18.62 -9.96 8.15
C PRO A 313 -17.41 -9.04 7.98
N VAL A 314 -16.86 -8.54 9.08
CA VAL A 314 -15.66 -7.69 9.10
C VAL A 314 -14.63 -8.39 9.98
N ALA A 315 -13.52 -8.82 9.38
CA ALA A 315 -12.44 -9.47 10.07
C ALA A 315 -11.62 -8.42 10.82
N VAL A 316 -11.39 -8.67 12.10
CA VAL A 316 -10.47 -7.89 12.94
C VAL A 316 -9.42 -8.87 13.45
N VAL A 317 -8.16 -8.57 13.15
CA VAL A 317 -7.00 -9.32 13.64
C VAL A 317 -6.18 -8.44 14.58
N PRO A 318 -5.36 -9.03 15.47
CA PRO A 318 -4.36 -8.28 16.21
C PRO A 318 -3.39 -7.55 15.27
N ALA A 319 -2.77 -6.48 15.76
CA ALA A 319 -1.65 -5.85 15.07
C ALA A 319 -0.49 -6.85 14.93
N ASP A 320 0.35 -6.63 13.91
CA ASP A 320 1.60 -7.37 13.74
C ASP A 320 2.48 -7.23 14.99
N PHE A 321 3.18 -8.31 15.33
CA PHE A 321 4.05 -8.34 16.50
C PHE A 321 5.26 -9.24 16.29
N SER A 322 6.22 -9.14 17.21
CA SER A 322 7.40 -10.00 17.21
C SER A 322 7.37 -10.94 18.42
N VAL A 323 7.91 -12.14 18.25
CA VAL A 323 8.10 -13.10 19.33
C VAL A 323 9.53 -13.64 19.29
N THR A 324 10.18 -13.67 20.44
CA THR A 324 11.45 -14.37 20.61
C THR A 324 11.14 -15.76 21.12
N SER A 325 11.43 -16.80 20.34
CA SER A 325 11.18 -18.19 20.74
C SER A 325 12.03 -18.56 21.96
N SER A 326 11.58 -19.55 22.74
CA SER A 326 12.36 -20.02 23.89
C SER A 326 13.34 -21.11 23.46
N PRO A 327 14.46 -21.31 24.17
CA PRO A 327 15.45 -22.32 23.79
C PRO A 327 14.90 -23.76 23.81
N ASN A 328 14.03 -24.07 24.77
CA ASN A 328 13.66 -25.45 25.09
C ASN A 328 12.15 -25.71 25.04
N GLU A 329 11.34 -24.65 24.95
CA GLU A 329 9.89 -24.76 25.04
C GLU A 329 9.22 -24.00 23.91
N SER A 330 8.06 -24.51 23.48
CA SER A 330 7.25 -23.81 22.48
C SER A 330 6.56 -22.63 23.13
N ILE A 331 6.60 -21.49 22.46
CA ILE A 331 5.87 -20.30 22.89
C ILE A 331 4.49 -20.30 22.27
N VAL A 332 3.51 -19.86 23.05
CA VAL A 332 2.14 -19.67 22.60
C VAL A 332 1.76 -18.19 22.65
N ARG A 333 1.06 -17.71 21.62
CA ARG A 333 0.39 -16.39 21.63
C ARG A 333 -1.06 -16.56 21.20
N GLU A 334 -1.97 -15.90 21.88
CA GLU A 334 -3.36 -15.86 21.46
C GLU A 334 -3.49 -14.92 20.25
N LEU A 335 -4.20 -15.38 19.22
CA LEU A 335 -4.72 -14.53 18.17
C LEU A 335 -6.22 -14.36 18.43
N ASP A 336 -6.64 -13.13 18.68
CA ASP A 336 -8.00 -12.81 19.08
C ASP A 336 -8.73 -12.09 17.95
N ALA A 337 -9.70 -12.78 17.32
CA ALA A 337 -10.60 -12.21 16.33
C ALA A 337 -11.95 -11.77 16.91
N SER A 338 -12.15 -11.76 18.24
CA SER A 338 -13.44 -11.42 18.86
C SER A 338 -13.93 -10.00 18.56
N GLY A 339 -13.01 -9.11 18.14
CA GLY A 339 -13.33 -7.78 17.63
C GLY A 339 -14.10 -7.79 16.30
N SER A 340 -14.06 -8.90 15.56
CA SER A 340 -14.72 -9.08 14.26
C SER A 340 -16.22 -8.87 14.37
N LYS A 341 -16.80 -8.25 13.34
CA LYS A 341 -18.23 -7.91 13.32
C LYS A 341 -18.98 -8.84 12.37
N ASN A 342 -20.21 -9.18 12.74
CA ASN A 342 -21.16 -9.90 11.89
C ASN A 342 -20.59 -11.18 11.27
N ALA A 343 -19.88 -12.01 12.04
CA ALA A 343 -19.35 -13.29 11.59
C ALA A 343 -20.17 -14.45 12.18
N ASP A 344 -20.59 -15.40 11.34
CA ASP A 344 -21.15 -16.70 11.74
C ASP A 344 -20.06 -17.74 12.01
N SER A 345 -18.96 -17.66 11.27
CA SER A 345 -17.82 -18.57 11.42
C SER A 345 -16.48 -17.88 11.20
N PHE A 346 -15.44 -18.48 11.76
CA PHE A 346 -14.06 -18.06 11.67
C PHE A 346 -13.24 -19.18 11.02
N SER A 347 -12.18 -18.82 10.31
CA SER A 347 -11.24 -19.77 9.73
C SER A 347 -9.85 -19.15 9.73
N TRP A 348 -9.02 -19.56 10.68
CA TRP A 348 -7.60 -19.24 10.71
C TRP A 348 -6.80 -20.26 9.91
N LYS A 349 -5.80 -19.80 9.14
CA LYS A 349 -4.87 -20.66 8.38
C LYS A 349 -3.45 -20.14 8.48
N VAL A 350 -2.50 -21.06 8.62
CA VAL A 350 -1.07 -20.75 8.44
C VAL A 350 -0.80 -20.61 6.94
N VAL A 351 -0.44 -19.41 6.48
CA VAL A 351 -0.14 -19.14 5.06
C VAL A 351 1.33 -18.81 4.82
N GLY A 352 2.03 -18.29 5.83
CA GLY A 352 3.49 -18.09 5.83
C GLY A 352 4.15 -18.90 6.95
N GLY A 353 5.25 -19.58 6.64
CA GLY A 353 5.96 -20.45 7.59
C GLY A 353 5.29 -21.80 7.88
N LYS A 354 4.52 -22.33 6.92
CA LYS A 354 3.92 -23.68 6.99
C LYS A 354 4.96 -24.75 7.31
N GLY A 355 4.66 -25.63 8.25
CA GLY A 355 5.58 -26.68 8.69
C GLY A 355 6.55 -26.23 9.79
N SER A 356 6.75 -24.92 9.95
CA SER A 356 7.59 -24.32 11.00
C SER A 356 6.76 -23.68 12.11
N PHE A 357 5.58 -23.15 11.80
CA PHE A 357 4.65 -22.55 12.75
C PHE A 357 3.25 -23.15 12.64
N TRP A 358 2.53 -23.16 13.75
CA TRP A 358 1.32 -23.96 13.92
C TRP A 358 0.24 -23.22 14.69
N LEU A 359 -0.97 -23.74 14.66
CA LEU A 359 -2.08 -23.33 15.49
C LEU A 359 -2.44 -24.43 16.50
N GLN A 360 -3.01 -24.04 17.63
CA GLN A 360 -3.58 -24.91 18.64
C GLN A 360 -4.99 -24.44 18.99
N GLU A 361 -5.90 -25.40 19.16
CA GLU A 361 -7.28 -25.12 19.58
C GLU A 361 -7.32 -24.76 21.07
N GLU A 362 -6.66 -25.55 21.90
CA GLU A 362 -6.65 -25.41 23.36
C GLU A 362 -5.27 -25.76 23.94
N GLU A 363 -5.10 -25.53 25.25
CA GLU A 363 -3.83 -25.85 25.90
C GLU A 363 -3.52 -27.35 25.80
N LYS A 364 -2.30 -27.69 25.38
CA LYS A 364 -1.86 -29.08 25.15
C LYS A 364 -2.64 -29.82 24.05
N GLY A 365 -3.43 -29.12 23.24
CA GLY A 365 -4.08 -29.65 22.05
C GLY A 365 -3.08 -30.00 20.91
N GLY A 366 -3.59 -30.65 19.86
CA GLY A 366 -2.80 -31.00 18.68
C GLY A 366 -2.34 -29.77 17.88
N TRP A 367 -1.23 -29.93 17.14
CA TRP A 367 -0.69 -28.88 16.28
C TRP A 367 -1.35 -29.00 14.91
N VAL A 368 -2.00 -27.93 14.47
CA VAL A 368 -2.78 -27.91 13.23
C VAL A 368 -2.43 -26.70 12.39
N SER A 369 -2.75 -26.75 11.10
CA SER A 369 -2.48 -25.66 10.16
C SER A 369 -3.70 -24.77 9.91
N ALA A 370 -4.87 -25.14 10.43
CA ALA A 370 -6.10 -24.37 10.32
C ALA A 370 -7.07 -24.64 11.49
N LEU A 371 -7.83 -23.63 11.91
CA LEU A 371 -8.81 -23.71 12.99
C LEU A 371 -10.03 -22.82 12.75
N GLY A 372 -11.18 -23.26 13.26
CA GLY A 372 -12.49 -22.63 13.02
C GLY A 372 -12.98 -21.65 14.10
N GLN A 373 -12.12 -21.20 15.00
CA GLN A 373 -12.52 -20.47 16.22
C GLN A 373 -12.15 -18.98 16.15
N ALA A 374 -12.88 -18.13 16.89
CA ALA A 374 -12.60 -16.70 16.97
C ALA A 374 -11.25 -16.41 17.66
N LYS A 375 -10.96 -17.15 18.73
CA LYS A 375 -9.67 -17.12 19.43
C LYS A 375 -8.94 -18.40 19.11
N VAL A 376 -7.68 -18.29 18.70
CA VAL A 376 -6.80 -19.44 18.44
C VAL A 376 -5.44 -19.18 19.07
N ARG A 377 -4.66 -20.24 19.24
CA ARG A 377 -3.32 -20.17 19.83
C ARG A 377 -2.28 -20.36 18.74
N ALA A 378 -1.52 -19.33 18.41
CA ALA A 378 -0.35 -19.42 17.55
C ALA A 378 0.81 -20.07 18.33
N LEU A 379 1.39 -21.11 17.76
CA LEU A 379 2.47 -21.92 18.30
C LEU A 379 3.77 -21.63 17.57
N PHE A 380 4.79 -21.30 18.35
CA PHE A 380 6.15 -21.06 17.90
C PHE A 380 7.04 -22.13 18.54
N PRO A 381 7.55 -23.11 17.79
CA PRO A 381 8.44 -24.12 18.33
C PRO A 381 9.67 -23.52 19.01
N ALA A 382 10.26 -24.27 19.93
CA ALA A 382 11.50 -23.88 20.58
C ALA A 382 12.61 -23.63 19.54
N ASN A 383 13.48 -22.65 19.81
CA ASN A 383 14.63 -22.30 18.97
C ASN A 383 14.28 -22.07 17.48
N SER A 384 13.08 -21.56 17.21
CA SER A 384 12.61 -21.25 15.86
C SER A 384 12.83 -19.78 15.51
N SER A 385 13.02 -19.51 14.23
CA SER A 385 13.08 -18.16 13.67
C SER A 385 12.42 -18.12 12.30
N GLY A 386 12.09 -16.92 11.84
CA GLY A 386 11.48 -16.67 10.53
C GLY A 386 10.17 -15.90 10.65
N THR A 387 9.39 -15.86 9.57
CA THR A 387 8.15 -15.09 9.51
C THR A 387 6.95 -16.02 9.46
N ALA A 388 6.08 -15.93 10.46
CA ALA A 388 4.80 -16.61 10.48
C ALA A 388 3.71 -15.67 9.96
N ILE A 389 2.89 -16.12 9.02
CA ILE A 389 1.75 -15.34 8.53
C ILE A 389 0.49 -16.16 8.75
N TYR A 390 -0.42 -15.62 9.56
CA TYR A 390 -1.72 -16.24 9.85
C TYR A 390 -2.81 -15.43 9.16
N GLU A 391 -3.61 -16.11 8.36
CA GLU A 391 -4.75 -15.54 7.63
C GLU A 391 -6.05 -15.90 8.35
N LEU A 392 -6.82 -14.89 8.73
CA LEU A 392 -8.17 -15.02 9.25
C LEU A 392 -9.15 -14.78 8.10
N THR A 393 -10.06 -15.72 7.87
CA THR A 393 -11.27 -15.52 7.09
C THR A 393 -12.47 -15.59 8.03
N VAL A 394 -13.29 -14.54 8.06
CA VAL A 394 -14.61 -14.55 8.72
C VAL A 394 -15.70 -14.74 7.69
N THR A 395 -16.76 -15.46 8.02
CA THR A 395 -17.86 -15.73 7.09
C THR A 395 -19.21 -15.45 7.73
N LYS A 396 -20.15 -14.89 6.97
CA LYS A 396 -21.56 -14.74 7.36
C LYS A 396 -22.44 -14.91 6.14
N ASN A 397 -23.40 -15.83 6.20
CA ASN A 397 -24.30 -16.13 5.10
C ASN A 397 -23.59 -16.29 3.74
N GLY A 398 -22.44 -16.98 3.71
CA GLY A 398 -21.64 -17.20 2.50
C GLY A 398 -20.68 -16.06 2.11
N LYS A 399 -20.83 -14.85 2.68
CA LYS A 399 -19.91 -13.72 2.44
C LYS A 399 -18.67 -13.83 3.30
N GLN A 400 -17.52 -13.38 2.81
CA GLN A 400 -16.25 -13.48 3.52
C GLN A 400 -15.51 -12.14 3.60
N ASP A 401 -14.77 -11.94 4.69
CA ASP A 401 -13.71 -10.93 4.79
C ASP A 401 -12.45 -11.59 5.32
N THR A 402 -11.29 -11.19 4.80
CA THR A 402 -10.01 -11.83 5.08
C THR A 402 -8.95 -10.81 5.48
N LYS A 403 -8.24 -11.09 6.58
CA LYS A 403 -7.12 -10.28 7.09
C LYS A 403 -5.96 -11.17 7.49
N ARG A 404 -4.77 -10.58 7.55
CA ARG A 404 -3.54 -11.27 7.93
C ARG A 404 -2.89 -10.59 9.11
N VAL A 405 -2.27 -11.40 9.97
CA VAL A 405 -1.33 -10.95 10.98
C VAL A 405 0.03 -11.57 10.65
N THR A 406 1.05 -10.72 10.61
CA THR A 406 2.44 -11.10 10.38
C THR A 406 3.17 -11.10 11.70
N ILE A 407 3.87 -12.20 11.97
CA ILE A 407 4.61 -12.39 13.20
C ILE A 407 6.05 -12.70 12.88
N THR A 408 6.94 -11.80 13.30
CA THR A 408 8.37 -12.00 13.19
C THR A 408 8.85 -12.83 14.37
N VAL A 409 9.37 -14.01 14.09
CA VAL A 409 9.90 -14.94 15.09
C VAL A 409 11.41 -14.83 15.08
N THR A 410 11.98 -14.40 16.20
CA THR A 410 13.42 -14.43 16.42
C THR A 410 13.76 -15.66 17.26
N ALA A 411 14.85 -16.34 16.93
CA ALA A 411 15.41 -17.35 17.82
C ALA A 411 15.81 -16.68 19.15
N PRO A 412 15.79 -17.40 20.28
CA PRO A 412 16.34 -16.87 21.51
C PRO A 412 17.78 -16.45 21.24
N GLU A 413 18.15 -15.26 21.69
CA GLU A 413 19.55 -14.94 21.85
C GLU A 413 20.15 -16.02 22.75
N ASN A 414 21.05 -16.85 22.20
CA ASN A 414 22.01 -17.57 23.04
C ASN A 414 22.60 -16.52 23.98
N PRO A 415 22.82 -16.81 25.28
CA PRO A 415 23.28 -15.80 26.23
C PRO A 415 24.56 -15.14 25.72
N THR A 416 24.37 -14.00 25.07
CA THR A 416 25.37 -12.99 24.77
C THR A 416 24.83 -11.77 25.47
N THR A 417 25.50 -11.46 26.56
CA THR A 417 25.29 -10.32 27.45
C THR A 417 25.05 -9.00 26.70
N PRO A 418 24.34 -8.04 27.33
CA PRO A 418 23.78 -6.86 26.68
C PRO A 418 24.81 -5.94 26.02
N ASP A 419 24.35 -5.28 24.95
CA ASP A 419 24.97 -4.15 24.26
C ASP A 419 25.43 -3.06 25.25
N GLN A 420 26.75 -3.03 25.46
CA GLN A 420 27.52 -1.89 25.90
C GLN A 420 28.74 -1.86 24.97
N GLY A 421 28.63 -1.18 23.82
CA GLY A 421 29.74 -0.76 22.96
C GLY A 421 30.96 -1.69 22.98
N ASP A 422 30.89 -2.80 22.25
CA ASP A 422 31.86 -3.88 22.38
C ASP A 422 33.19 -3.53 21.67
N THR A 423 34.08 -2.83 22.39
CA THR A 423 35.48 -2.60 21.99
C THR A 423 36.29 -3.91 21.86
N GLU A 424 35.72 -5.07 22.22
CA GLU A 424 36.41 -6.36 22.20
C GLU A 424 36.49 -6.99 20.80
N PHE A 425 35.54 -6.69 19.89
CA PHE A 425 35.49 -7.23 18.52
C PHE A 425 35.34 -6.12 17.46
N PRO A 426 36.40 -5.33 17.20
CA PRO A 426 36.36 -4.28 16.18
C PRO A 426 36.06 -4.82 14.78
N GLU A 427 35.45 -4.01 13.91
CA GLU A 427 35.27 -4.35 12.49
C GLU A 427 36.61 -4.69 11.82
N TRP A 428 36.64 -5.78 11.05
CA TRP A 428 37.81 -6.22 10.30
C TRP A 428 38.19 -5.18 9.24
N LYS A 429 39.49 -4.89 9.11
CA LYS A 429 40.02 -3.88 8.20
C LYS A 429 40.96 -4.52 7.19
N ALA A 430 40.68 -4.30 5.91
CA ALA A 430 41.54 -4.74 4.82
C ALA A 430 42.95 -4.14 4.93
N GLY A 431 43.99 -4.95 4.68
CA GLY A 431 45.38 -4.53 4.76
C GLY A 431 45.94 -4.37 6.18
N THR A 432 45.15 -4.65 7.22
CA THR A 432 45.62 -4.66 8.62
C THR A 432 46.14 -6.06 8.98
N PRO A 433 47.38 -6.20 9.50
CA PRO A 433 47.87 -7.48 10.00
C PRO A 433 47.24 -7.80 11.36
N TYR A 434 46.74 -9.03 11.52
CA TYR A 434 46.18 -9.56 12.76
C TYR A 434 47.01 -10.74 13.25
N VAL A 435 47.23 -10.89 14.56
CA VAL A 435 48.00 -11.96 15.21
C VAL A 435 47.11 -12.93 16.00
N ALA A 436 47.67 -14.06 16.45
CA ALA A 436 46.95 -15.05 17.24
C ALA A 436 46.25 -14.40 18.45
N GLY A 437 44.95 -14.62 18.58
CA GLY A 437 44.12 -14.06 19.65
C GLY A 437 43.42 -12.75 19.29
N ASP A 438 43.79 -12.09 18.19
CA ASP A 438 43.10 -10.88 17.73
C ASP A 438 41.65 -11.19 17.36
N LYS A 439 40.77 -10.24 17.69
CA LYS A 439 39.32 -10.38 17.61
C LYS A 439 38.78 -9.38 16.61
N VAL A 440 37.88 -9.83 15.74
CA VAL A 440 37.22 -8.96 14.76
C VAL A 440 35.78 -9.35 14.51
N THR A 441 35.00 -8.38 14.07
CA THR A 441 33.70 -8.60 13.43
C THR A 441 33.88 -8.49 11.91
N TYR A 442 33.34 -9.44 11.13
CA TYR A 442 33.35 -9.40 9.67
C TYR A 442 32.04 -9.98 9.14
N GLU A 443 31.31 -9.23 8.32
CA GLU A 443 29.97 -9.59 7.83
C GLU A 443 29.00 -9.93 8.99
N GLY A 444 29.12 -9.22 10.13
CA GLY A 444 28.32 -9.46 11.33
C GLY A 444 28.72 -10.71 12.13
N ILE A 445 29.80 -11.41 11.76
CA ILE A 445 30.28 -12.61 12.42
C ILE A 445 31.54 -12.31 13.24
N LYS A 446 31.62 -12.81 14.48
CA LYS A 446 32.75 -12.58 15.39
C LYS A 446 33.79 -13.70 15.23
N TYR A 447 35.04 -13.31 15.02
CA TYR A 447 36.16 -14.22 14.77
C TYR A 447 37.33 -13.97 15.72
N VAL A 448 38.14 -15.02 15.93
CA VAL A 448 39.44 -14.95 16.59
C VAL A 448 40.51 -15.47 15.64
N ALA A 449 41.58 -14.70 15.44
CA ALA A 449 42.72 -15.13 14.64
C ALA A 449 43.47 -16.28 15.36
N LYS A 450 43.77 -17.36 14.64
CA LYS A 450 44.55 -18.50 15.14
C LYS A 450 46.06 -18.21 15.11
N TYR A 451 46.51 -17.39 14.17
CA TYR A 451 47.90 -16.99 13.94
C TYR A 451 47.95 -15.74 13.07
N TRP A 452 49.15 -15.23 12.78
CA TRP A 452 49.36 -14.04 11.96
C TRP A 452 48.68 -14.16 10.58
N THR A 453 47.92 -13.14 10.18
CA THR A 453 47.20 -13.12 8.90
C THR A 453 46.96 -11.70 8.38
N LEU A 454 46.99 -11.55 7.05
CA LEU A 454 46.51 -10.37 6.31
C LEU A 454 45.19 -10.65 5.55
N PHE A 455 44.70 -11.90 5.62
CA PHE A 455 43.53 -12.34 4.88
C PHE A 455 42.26 -12.17 5.71
N LYS A 456 41.12 -11.92 5.03
CA LYS A 456 39.81 -11.78 5.68
C LYS A 456 39.29 -13.10 6.26
N PRO A 457 38.42 -13.06 7.29
CA PRO A 457 37.73 -14.25 7.76
C PRO A 457 37.04 -15.04 6.65
N GLY A 458 37.19 -16.37 6.69
CA GLY A 458 36.66 -17.29 5.68
C GLY A 458 37.50 -17.43 4.41
N TYR A 459 38.65 -16.74 4.26
CA TYR A 459 39.57 -16.97 3.14
C TYR A 459 40.38 -18.27 3.29
N ASN A 460 40.87 -18.52 4.50
CA ASN A 460 41.61 -19.71 4.89
C ASN A 460 41.32 -20.04 6.37
N ASP A 461 42.07 -20.97 6.95
CA ASP A 461 41.89 -21.42 8.34
C ASP A 461 42.58 -20.51 9.38
N ALA A 462 43.00 -19.30 9.00
CA ALA A 462 43.60 -18.34 9.93
C ALA A 462 42.61 -17.77 10.95
N TRP A 463 41.31 -17.88 10.69
CA TRP A 463 40.24 -17.39 11.56
C TRP A 463 39.38 -18.56 12.05
N LYS A 464 39.03 -18.56 13.33
CA LYS A 464 37.99 -19.43 13.90
C LYS A 464 36.82 -18.58 14.37
N LEU A 465 35.63 -19.18 14.43
CA LEU A 465 34.48 -18.55 15.08
C LEU A 465 34.81 -18.24 16.54
N ALA A 466 34.42 -17.05 16.99
CA ALA A 466 34.55 -16.69 18.40
C ALA A 466 33.60 -17.49 19.29
N TYR A 467 32.44 -17.88 18.74
CA TYR A 467 31.43 -18.67 19.44
C TYR A 467 31.07 -19.92 18.62
N PRO A 468 31.15 -21.14 19.19
CA PRO A 468 30.82 -22.37 18.49
C PRO A 468 29.32 -22.52 18.19
N THR A 469 28.47 -21.77 18.88
CA THR A 469 27.00 -21.74 18.67
C THR A 469 26.57 -20.76 17.58
N GLN A 470 27.52 -20.06 16.95
CA GLN A 470 27.23 -19.13 15.88
C GLN A 470 26.90 -19.88 14.59
N VAL A 471 25.63 -19.88 14.19
CA VAL A 471 25.18 -20.54 12.95
C VAL A 471 25.45 -19.62 11.77
N THR A 472 26.31 -20.07 10.85
CA THR A 472 26.66 -19.34 9.61
C THR A 472 26.36 -20.18 8.38
N GLU A 473 26.19 -19.57 7.21
CA GLU A 473 26.21 -20.34 5.95
C GLU A 473 27.56 -21.05 5.78
N TRP A 474 27.54 -22.33 5.36
CA TRP A 474 28.76 -23.11 5.14
C TRP A 474 29.59 -22.54 3.98
N LYS A 475 30.89 -22.35 4.20
CA LYS A 475 31.85 -21.89 3.19
C LYS A 475 32.98 -22.92 3.06
N ALA A 476 33.23 -23.41 1.85
CA ALA A 476 34.25 -24.43 1.58
C ALA A 476 35.67 -24.03 2.03
N SER A 477 36.00 -22.74 1.92
CA SER A 477 37.30 -22.18 2.30
C SER A 477 37.51 -22.04 3.81
N MET A 478 36.44 -22.18 4.61
CA MET A 478 36.47 -21.96 6.05
C MET A 478 36.72 -23.25 6.82
N ALA A 479 37.54 -23.17 7.87
CA ALA A 479 37.77 -24.27 8.80
C ALA A 479 36.83 -24.17 10.01
N TYR A 480 36.23 -25.30 10.36
CA TYR A 480 35.29 -25.45 11.46
C TYR A 480 35.85 -26.45 12.46
N SER A 481 35.68 -26.20 13.74
CA SER A 481 36.07 -27.10 14.84
C SER A 481 34.90 -27.94 15.31
N GLY A 482 35.18 -29.03 16.04
CA GLY A 482 34.12 -29.85 16.62
C GLY A 482 33.21 -29.02 17.51
N GLY A 483 31.91 -29.07 17.23
CA GLY A 483 30.89 -28.27 17.90
C GLY A 483 30.32 -27.13 17.06
N ASP A 484 31.05 -26.63 16.06
CA ASP A 484 30.63 -25.51 15.23
C ASP A 484 29.40 -25.86 14.39
N THR A 485 28.46 -24.91 14.27
CA THR A 485 27.21 -25.10 13.54
C THR A 485 27.14 -24.24 12.27
N VAL A 486 26.66 -24.83 11.17
CA VAL A 486 26.47 -24.13 9.88
C VAL A 486 25.14 -24.47 9.23
N THR A 487 24.66 -23.61 8.35
CA THR A 487 23.54 -23.89 7.44
C THR A 487 24.06 -24.24 6.05
N TYR A 488 23.49 -25.28 5.45
CA TYR A 488 23.77 -25.67 4.05
C TYR A 488 22.51 -26.27 3.44
N GLN A 489 22.07 -25.73 2.28
CA GLN A 489 20.85 -26.16 1.57
C GLN A 489 19.60 -26.20 2.48
N GLY A 490 19.44 -25.18 3.34
CA GLY A 490 18.28 -25.05 4.22
C GLY A 490 18.26 -25.98 5.43
N LYS A 491 19.34 -26.73 5.70
CA LYS A 491 19.49 -27.58 6.90
C LYS A 491 20.66 -27.12 7.75
N THR A 492 20.55 -27.31 9.07
CA THR A 492 21.63 -27.02 10.02
C THR A 492 22.46 -28.27 10.27
N TYR A 493 23.78 -28.11 10.29
CA TYR A 493 24.74 -29.17 10.54
C TYR A 493 25.71 -28.74 11.63
N LYS A 494 26.17 -29.71 12.43
CA LYS A 494 27.17 -29.55 13.46
C LYS A 494 28.42 -30.35 13.11
N ALA A 495 29.58 -29.71 13.14
CA ALA A 495 30.85 -30.38 12.93
C ALA A 495 31.12 -31.35 14.09
N ALA A 496 31.38 -32.62 13.80
CA ALA A 496 31.73 -33.63 14.80
C ALA A 496 33.17 -33.43 15.33
N TYR A 497 34.05 -32.93 14.48
CA TYR A 497 35.46 -32.63 14.73
C TYR A 497 35.95 -31.62 13.68
N TRP A 498 37.25 -31.27 13.72
CA TRP A 498 37.81 -30.29 12.81
C TRP A 498 37.61 -30.64 11.33
N THR A 499 37.18 -29.68 10.51
CA THR A 499 36.89 -29.87 9.09
C THR A 499 37.05 -28.59 8.27
N GLN A 500 37.54 -28.71 7.04
CA GLN A 500 37.60 -27.63 6.05
C GLN A 500 37.34 -28.24 4.67
N GLY A 501 36.58 -27.55 3.82
CA GLY A 501 36.26 -28.01 2.45
C GLY A 501 35.30 -29.19 2.34
N ASN A 502 35.08 -29.98 3.40
CA ASN A 502 34.10 -31.06 3.38
C ASN A 502 32.67 -30.49 3.39
N THR A 503 31.88 -30.81 2.37
CA THR A 503 30.50 -30.34 2.21
C THR A 503 29.53 -31.02 3.20
N PRO A 504 28.68 -30.25 3.92
CA PRO A 504 27.64 -30.80 4.77
C PRO A 504 26.63 -31.66 3.99
N GLY A 505 26.20 -32.77 4.59
CA GLY A 505 25.33 -33.76 3.94
C GLY A 505 26.03 -34.71 2.96
N GLN A 506 27.29 -34.45 2.58
CA GLN A 506 28.10 -35.37 1.77
C GLN A 506 29.16 -36.11 2.59
N HIS A 507 29.70 -35.46 3.62
CA HIS A 507 30.75 -36.01 4.46
C HIS A 507 30.24 -36.23 5.89
N SER A 508 30.62 -37.37 6.50
CA SER A 508 30.20 -37.79 7.85
C SER A 508 30.65 -36.88 8.99
N VAL A 509 31.57 -35.95 8.72
CA VAL A 509 32.02 -34.94 9.68
C VAL A 509 30.93 -33.94 10.07
N TRP A 510 29.86 -33.83 9.26
CA TRP A 510 28.72 -32.96 9.52
C TRP A 510 27.52 -33.77 9.99
N LEU A 511 27.17 -33.62 11.26
CA LEU A 511 25.99 -34.22 11.86
C LEU A 511 24.80 -33.30 11.62
N VAL A 512 23.73 -33.78 10.98
CA VAL A 512 22.50 -32.99 10.85
C VAL A 512 21.96 -32.70 12.27
N GLN A 513 21.56 -31.45 12.50
CA GLN A 513 20.95 -31.03 13.77
C GLN A 513 19.43 -31.13 13.70
#